data_AF-A0A3M1USC6-F1
#
_entry.id   AF-A0A3M1USC6-F1
#
_cell.length_a   1.000
_cell.length_b   1.000
_cell.length_c   1.000
_cell.angle_alpha   90.00
_cell.angle_beta   90.00
_cell.angle_gamma   90.00
#
_symmetry.space_group_name_H-M   'P 1'
#
loop_
_entity.id
_entity.type
_entity.pdbx_description
1 polymer ?
#
loop_
_entity_poly.entity_id
_entity_poly.type
_entity_poly.pdbx_seq_one_letter_code
_entity_poly.pdbx_strand_id
1 'polypeptide(L)'
;MKQTSTRLLLAVCLMVLAGSLGAQSVTLPPSGGNQKAEVSQWIGLVKLTLTYSSPDVTDPQGNSRRGKIWGQLVPYGMAPNSFGTAREIPWRAGANENTTFTCTHDVLVEGQELKAGTYGLHLIPRENEAWTLIFSNNHTAWGSFFYDPAEDALRVEVQPEDAPYTEWLTYEFIDRQPSAAVCALRWEEKQIPFKIEVPNLNELYVENMQRELQSTAGFSWQGYQSAAAFCLTNNTHLEQGLEWAEAAVSAPFIGQKNFQTLGTRGLLQYALGEDEQGQASLMAALKYEAQPFQYYQVGSSLIGMEKNDAALAYFTGMAEKLPGHWMSYAGLAAGNRVTGNTKEALKYYKKALEGAPPNWKPSLEQRIASLENAPSAKNR
;
A
#
# COMPACT_ATOMS: atom_id res chain seq x y z
N MET A 1 -15.99 45.00 59.54
CA MET A 1 -15.85 43.65 58.93
C MET A 1 -17.15 43.30 58.21
N LYS A 2 -17.04 42.76 57.00
CA LYS A 2 -18.11 42.33 56.06
C LYS A 2 -18.50 43.36 54.98
N GLN A 3 -18.36 42.91 53.72
CA GLN A 3 -19.09 43.31 52.51
C GLN A 3 -18.61 44.45 51.60
N THR A 4 -17.32 44.81 51.55
CA THR A 4 -16.84 45.72 50.47
C THR A 4 -15.75 45.14 49.57
N SER A 5 -15.06 44.06 49.95
CA SER A 5 -13.98 43.49 49.13
C SER A 5 -14.42 42.45 48.08
N THR A 6 -15.69 42.02 48.07
CA THR A 6 -16.17 40.99 47.12
C THR A 6 -16.72 41.57 45.81
N ARG A 7 -16.99 42.89 45.75
CA ARG A 7 -17.53 43.52 44.53
C ARG A 7 -16.45 44.01 43.55
N LEU A 8 -15.20 44.10 43.97
CA LEU A 8 -14.10 44.50 43.08
C LEU A 8 -13.48 43.30 42.33
N LEU A 9 -13.61 42.07 42.83
CA LEU A 9 -13.14 40.87 42.12
C LEU A 9 -14.10 40.39 41.01
N LEU A 10 -15.39 40.74 41.09
CA LEU A 10 -16.37 40.33 40.07
C LEU A 10 -16.28 41.20 38.78
N ALA A 11 -15.71 42.40 38.87
CA ALA A 11 -15.54 43.30 37.73
C ALA A 11 -14.28 42.98 36.90
N VAL A 12 -13.28 42.31 37.48
CA VAL A 12 -12.04 41.93 36.78
C VAL A 12 -12.18 40.58 36.05
N CYS A 13 -13.04 39.67 36.53
CA CYS A 13 -13.33 38.42 35.81
C CYS A 13 -14.25 38.57 34.59
N LEU A 14 -14.92 39.72 34.40
CA LEU A 14 -15.75 39.95 33.21
C LEU A 14 -15.02 40.64 32.05
N MET A 15 -13.76 41.08 32.23
CA MET A 15 -12.98 41.76 31.18
C MET A 15 -11.97 40.86 30.45
N VAL A 16 -11.88 39.56 30.79
CA VAL A 16 -10.99 38.60 30.10
C VAL A 16 -11.73 37.72 29.09
N LEU A 17 -13.01 38.01 28.81
CA LEU A 17 -13.80 37.37 27.74
C LEU A 17 -13.98 38.27 26.50
N ALA A 18 -13.06 39.22 26.29
CA ALA A 18 -12.82 39.78 24.96
C ALA A 18 -11.99 38.79 24.13
N GLY A 19 -12.48 37.56 24.03
CA GLY A 19 -12.01 36.61 23.04
C GLY A 19 -12.36 37.16 21.66
N SER A 20 -11.36 37.21 20.79
CA SER A 20 -11.40 37.40 19.35
C SER A 20 -12.80 37.59 18.78
N LEU A 21 -13.17 38.84 18.49
CA LEU A 21 -14.19 39.14 17.49
C LEU A 21 -13.66 38.64 16.14
N GLY A 22 -13.71 37.33 15.91
CA GLY A 22 -13.76 36.79 14.56
C GLY A 22 -14.95 37.45 13.89
N ALA A 23 -14.73 38.08 12.74
CA ALA A 23 -15.78 38.73 11.98
C ALA A 23 -17.01 37.81 11.88
N GLN A 24 -18.13 38.22 12.49
CA GLN A 24 -19.41 37.54 12.32
C GLN A 24 -19.96 37.87 10.93
N SER A 25 -19.43 37.22 9.90
CA SER A 25 -20.23 36.97 8.70
C SER A 25 -21.13 35.76 8.98
N VAL A 26 -22.42 35.86 8.69
CA VAL A 26 -23.29 34.68 8.57
C VAL A 26 -22.68 33.71 7.57
N THR A 27 -22.69 32.41 7.86
CA THR A 27 -22.22 31.39 6.91
C THR A 27 -23.10 31.44 5.66
N LEU A 28 -22.52 31.85 4.53
CA LEU A 28 -23.17 31.86 3.22
C LEU A 28 -22.74 30.62 2.41
N PRO A 29 -23.54 30.17 1.43
CA PRO A 29 -23.12 29.14 0.49
C PRO A 29 -21.80 29.50 -0.21
N PRO A 30 -21.00 28.50 -0.65
CA PRO A 30 -19.77 28.76 -1.38
C PRO A 30 -19.99 29.66 -2.59
N SER A 31 -19.07 30.58 -2.83
CA SER A 31 -19.12 31.47 -3.99
C SER A 31 -19.14 30.68 -5.30
N GLY A 32 -19.97 31.12 -6.25
CA GLY A 32 -20.07 30.56 -7.59
C GLY A 32 -20.69 29.16 -7.68
N GLY A 33 -21.30 28.64 -6.60
CA GLY A 33 -21.87 27.29 -6.59
C GLY A 33 -20.83 26.16 -6.55
N ASN A 34 -19.55 26.50 -6.39
CA ASN A 34 -18.45 25.54 -6.37
C ASN A 34 -18.46 24.79 -5.04
N GLN A 35 -19.00 23.57 -5.03
CA GLN A 35 -19.07 22.76 -3.82
C GLN A 35 -17.68 22.27 -3.40
N LYS A 36 -17.42 22.26 -2.09
CA LYS A 36 -16.20 21.66 -1.56
C LYS A 36 -16.32 20.14 -1.59
N ALA A 37 -15.31 19.48 -2.14
CA ALA A 37 -15.23 18.04 -2.28
C ALA A 37 -13.89 17.51 -1.74
N GLU A 38 -13.88 16.23 -1.39
CA GLU A 38 -12.69 15.52 -0.93
C GLU A 38 -12.69 14.09 -1.45
N VAL A 39 -11.52 13.59 -1.83
CA VAL A 39 -11.28 12.17 -2.13
C VAL A 39 -10.05 11.70 -1.36
N SER A 40 -10.07 10.47 -0.87
CA SER A 40 -8.93 9.85 -0.20
C SER A 40 -8.68 8.44 -0.73
N GLN A 41 -7.41 8.02 -0.74
CA GLN A 41 -6.97 6.68 -1.12
C GLN A 41 -5.85 6.21 -0.20
N TRP A 42 -5.89 4.94 0.17
CA TRP A 42 -4.82 4.27 0.90
C TRP A 42 -3.97 3.43 -0.05
N ILE A 43 -2.66 3.57 0.02
CA ILE A 43 -1.67 2.70 -0.60
C ILE A 43 -0.91 2.04 0.54
N GLY A 44 -1.38 0.86 0.96
CA GLY A 44 -0.99 0.25 2.23
C GLY A 44 -1.22 1.19 3.42
N LEU A 45 -0.13 1.57 4.12
CA LEU A 45 -0.18 2.48 5.28
C LEU A 45 -0.19 3.96 4.89
N VAL A 46 0.00 4.29 3.60
CA VAL A 46 0.07 5.67 3.12
C VAL A 46 -1.31 6.15 2.72
N LYS A 47 -1.87 7.10 3.46
CA LYS A 47 -3.06 7.84 3.07
C LYS A 47 -2.69 9.03 2.19
N LEU A 48 -3.40 9.15 1.07
CA LEU A 48 -3.46 10.30 0.17
C LEU A 48 -4.83 10.96 0.32
N THR A 49 -4.88 12.30 0.34
CA THR A 49 -6.12 13.08 0.39
C THR A 49 -6.03 14.25 -0.57
N LEU A 50 -7.05 14.44 -1.41
CA LEU A 50 -7.23 15.65 -2.21
C LEU A 50 -8.50 16.36 -1.75
N THR A 51 -8.38 17.64 -1.40
CA THR A 51 -9.50 18.51 -1.05
C THR A 51 -9.54 19.67 -2.04
N TYR A 52 -10.70 19.95 -2.61
CA TYR A 52 -10.84 20.92 -3.70
C TYR A 52 -12.24 21.53 -3.69
N SER A 53 -12.40 22.67 -4.37
CA SER A 53 -13.74 23.13 -4.75
C SER A 53 -14.00 22.74 -6.20
N SER A 54 -15.15 22.11 -6.45
CA SER A 54 -15.55 21.50 -7.71
C SER A 54 -16.35 22.50 -8.55
N PRO A 55 -15.73 23.15 -9.56
CA PRO A 55 -16.47 23.97 -10.52
C PRO A 55 -17.30 23.14 -11.49
N ASP A 56 -18.45 23.69 -11.82
CA ASP A 56 -19.36 23.21 -12.85
C ASP A 56 -18.88 23.63 -14.25
N VAL A 57 -19.16 22.87 -15.30
CA VAL A 57 -19.06 23.32 -16.70
C VAL A 57 -20.13 24.37 -16.99
N THR A 58 -21.33 24.22 -16.44
CA THR A 58 -22.39 25.22 -16.53
C THR A 58 -22.09 26.39 -15.59
N ASP A 59 -22.29 27.64 -16.04
CA ASP A 59 -22.08 28.81 -15.19
C ASP A 59 -23.27 29.06 -14.23
N PRO A 60 -23.14 29.92 -13.20
CA PRO A 60 -24.24 30.20 -12.28
C PRO A 60 -25.48 30.83 -12.92
N GLN A 61 -25.40 31.28 -14.18
CA GLN A 61 -26.52 31.81 -14.96
C GLN A 61 -27.19 30.73 -15.83
N GLY A 62 -26.69 29.49 -15.80
CA GLY A 62 -27.21 28.35 -16.55
C GLY A 62 -26.65 28.21 -17.96
N ASN A 63 -25.62 28.97 -18.34
CA ASN A 63 -24.99 28.83 -19.66
C ASN A 63 -23.92 27.75 -19.64
N SER A 64 -23.99 26.82 -20.58
CA SER A 64 -22.95 25.80 -20.75
C SER A 64 -21.64 26.41 -21.24
N ARG A 65 -20.53 26.06 -20.59
CA ARG A 65 -19.15 26.40 -21.04
C ARG A 65 -18.43 25.21 -21.68
N ARG A 66 -19.16 24.19 -22.14
CA ARG A 66 -18.57 23.06 -22.90
C ARG A 66 -17.89 23.59 -24.18
N GLY A 67 -16.70 23.08 -24.47
CA GLY A 67 -15.77 23.57 -25.48
C GLY A 67 -15.05 24.87 -25.12
N LYS A 68 -15.26 25.41 -23.90
CA LYS A 68 -14.71 26.71 -23.45
C LYS A 68 -14.01 26.62 -22.10
N ILE A 69 -13.78 25.41 -21.59
CA ILE A 69 -13.01 25.24 -20.36
C ILE A 69 -11.52 25.46 -20.64
N TRP A 70 -10.93 24.63 -21.51
CA TRP A 70 -9.49 24.65 -21.78
C TRP A 70 -9.11 25.70 -22.83
N GLY A 71 -8.08 26.49 -22.56
CA GLY A 71 -7.64 27.60 -23.41
C GLY A 71 -8.48 28.88 -23.30
N GLN A 72 -9.59 28.85 -22.56
CA GLN A 72 -10.46 30.00 -22.32
C GLN A 72 -10.65 30.25 -20.82
N LEU A 73 -11.56 29.51 -20.16
CA LEU A 73 -11.77 29.66 -18.72
C LEU A 73 -10.50 29.32 -17.93
N VAL A 74 -9.82 28.25 -18.33
CA VAL A 74 -8.50 27.87 -17.89
C VAL A 74 -7.52 28.18 -19.03
N PRO A 75 -6.79 29.30 -18.98
CA PRO A 75 -5.87 29.67 -20.04
C PRO A 75 -4.70 28.68 -20.12
N TYR A 76 -4.16 28.53 -21.33
CA TYR A 76 -2.86 27.87 -21.50
C TYR A 76 -1.73 28.80 -21.02
N GLY A 77 -0.72 28.23 -20.38
CA GLY A 77 0.34 28.97 -19.70
C GLY A 77 -0.07 29.45 -18.31
N MET A 78 0.66 30.45 -17.80
CA MET A 78 0.27 31.17 -16.59
C MET A 78 -0.69 32.32 -16.96
N ALA A 79 -1.62 32.64 -16.06
CA ALA A 79 -2.54 33.75 -16.23
C ALA A 79 -1.94 35.04 -15.62
N PRO A 80 -2.14 36.21 -16.23
CA PRO A 80 -1.79 37.47 -15.59
C PRO A 80 -2.59 37.66 -14.30
N ASN A 81 -1.94 38.21 -13.28
CA ASN A 81 -2.54 38.40 -11.98
C ASN A 81 -2.50 39.87 -11.55
N SER A 82 -3.65 40.37 -11.13
CA SER A 82 -3.84 41.76 -10.68
C SER A 82 -4.07 41.86 -9.16
N PHE A 83 -4.00 40.74 -8.43
CA PHE A 83 -4.28 40.66 -6.99
C PHE A 83 -3.23 39.84 -6.27
N GLY A 84 -2.79 40.27 -5.07
CA GLY A 84 -1.74 39.56 -4.33
C GLY A 84 -0.33 39.93 -4.80
N THR A 85 0.63 39.03 -4.62
CA THR A 85 2.07 39.30 -4.81
C THR A 85 2.63 38.77 -6.13
N ALA A 86 1.97 37.78 -6.74
CA ALA A 86 2.42 37.16 -7.99
C ALA A 86 2.01 38.01 -9.21
N ARG A 87 2.89 38.14 -10.22
CA ARG A 87 2.56 38.81 -11.49
C ARG A 87 1.80 37.92 -12.47
N GLU A 88 2.14 36.64 -12.46
CA GLU A 88 1.49 35.59 -13.24
C GLU A 88 1.28 34.39 -12.32
N ILE A 89 0.19 33.65 -12.54
CA ILE A 89 -0.23 32.58 -11.65
C ILE A 89 -0.58 31.30 -12.43
N PRO A 90 -0.22 30.11 -11.93
CA PRO A 90 -0.73 28.86 -12.47
C PRO A 90 -2.21 28.69 -12.07
N TRP A 91 -2.92 27.81 -12.76
CA TRP A 91 -4.29 27.46 -12.39
C TRP A 91 -4.30 26.63 -11.11
N ARG A 92 -5.18 26.93 -10.14
CA ARG A 92 -5.30 26.21 -8.84
C ARG A 92 -5.95 24.82 -8.95
N ALA A 93 -6.10 24.31 -10.18
CA ALA A 93 -6.68 22.98 -10.45
C ALA A 93 -8.02 22.74 -9.72
N GLY A 94 -8.87 23.77 -9.68
CA GLY A 94 -10.08 23.85 -8.85
C GLY A 94 -10.64 25.27 -8.85
N ALA A 95 -11.54 25.56 -7.91
CA ALA A 95 -12.11 26.89 -7.70
C ALA A 95 -11.90 27.43 -6.27
N ASN A 96 -12.16 28.72 -6.07
CA ASN A 96 -12.07 29.40 -4.77
C ASN A 96 -10.67 29.27 -4.11
N GLU A 97 -10.57 28.55 -2.99
CA GLU A 97 -9.33 28.26 -2.27
C GLU A 97 -8.39 27.32 -3.04
N ASN A 98 -7.17 27.11 -2.54
CA ASN A 98 -6.27 26.12 -3.11
C ASN A 98 -6.88 24.72 -3.07
N THR A 99 -6.77 24.01 -4.19
CA THR A 99 -6.83 22.54 -4.15
C THR A 99 -5.62 22.08 -3.36
N THR A 100 -5.83 21.19 -2.38
CA THR A 100 -4.76 20.68 -1.53
C THR A 100 -4.58 19.20 -1.73
N PHE A 101 -3.33 18.76 -1.84
CA PHE A 101 -2.92 17.37 -1.80
C PHE A 101 -2.17 17.09 -0.49
N THR A 102 -2.60 16.07 0.25
CA THR A 102 -1.93 15.63 1.48
C THR A 102 -1.49 14.18 1.33
N CYS A 103 -0.22 13.91 1.67
CA CYS A 103 0.31 12.56 1.83
C CYS A 103 0.86 12.38 3.25
N THR A 104 0.56 11.24 3.86
CA THR A 104 1.00 10.92 5.24
C THR A 104 2.44 10.45 5.34
N HIS A 105 3.03 10.03 4.22
CA HIS A 105 4.41 9.54 4.11
C HIS A 105 5.00 10.08 2.79
N ASP A 106 6.32 10.00 2.68
CA ASP A 106 7.02 10.27 1.43
C ASP A 106 6.47 9.37 0.30
N VAL A 107 6.31 9.94 -0.88
CA VAL A 107 5.84 9.26 -2.08
C VAL A 107 6.68 9.66 -3.29
N LEU A 108 6.56 8.90 -4.38
CA LEU A 108 6.99 9.37 -5.69
C LEU A 108 5.76 9.84 -6.46
N VAL A 109 5.83 11.02 -7.05
CA VAL A 109 4.84 11.51 -8.02
C VAL A 109 5.52 11.59 -9.38
N GLU A 110 5.00 10.86 -10.38
CA GLU A 110 5.66 10.73 -11.69
C GLU A 110 7.15 10.35 -11.58
N GLY A 111 7.47 9.46 -10.63
CA GLY A 111 8.85 9.01 -10.36
C GLY A 111 9.73 9.98 -9.58
N GLN A 112 9.24 11.16 -9.18
CA GLN A 112 9.99 12.17 -8.43
C GLN A 112 9.55 12.22 -6.96
N GLU A 113 10.51 12.38 -6.05
CA GLU A 113 10.23 12.42 -4.61
C GLU A 113 9.36 13.62 -4.20
N LEU A 114 8.33 13.34 -3.40
CA LEU A 114 7.56 14.32 -2.65
C LEU A 114 7.49 13.88 -1.19
N LYS A 115 7.92 14.76 -0.28
CA LYS A 115 7.92 14.45 1.15
C LYS A 115 6.51 14.38 1.72
N ALA A 116 6.36 13.73 2.87
CA ALA A 116 5.10 13.76 3.62
C ALA A 116 4.69 15.21 3.94
N GLY A 117 3.43 15.57 3.71
CA GLY A 117 2.97 16.93 3.95
C GLY A 117 1.64 17.26 3.27
N THR A 118 1.25 18.53 3.38
CA THR A 118 0.13 19.13 2.66
C THR A 118 0.65 20.18 1.70
N TYR A 119 0.22 20.11 0.45
CA TYR A 119 0.68 20.93 -0.65
C TYR A 119 -0.49 21.59 -1.37
N GLY A 120 -0.31 22.83 -1.82
CA GLY A 120 -1.20 23.48 -2.77
C GLY A 120 -0.94 22.89 -4.15
N LEU A 121 -2.00 22.48 -4.84
CA LEU A 121 -1.92 21.89 -6.16
C LEU A 121 -2.17 22.96 -7.22
N HIS A 122 -1.26 23.06 -8.18
CA HIS A 122 -1.42 23.95 -9.33
C HIS A 122 -1.07 23.25 -10.64
N LEU A 123 -1.64 23.74 -11.73
CA LEU A 123 -1.39 23.27 -13.10
C LEU A 123 -1.00 24.45 -13.98
N ILE A 124 -0.06 24.21 -14.89
CA ILE A 124 0.23 25.09 -16.04
C ILE A 124 -0.18 24.32 -17.29
N PRO A 125 -1.40 24.55 -17.81
CA PRO A 125 -1.89 23.88 -19.00
C PRO A 125 -1.13 24.31 -20.25
N ARG A 126 -0.99 23.40 -21.21
CA ARG A 126 -0.42 23.64 -22.54
C ARG A 126 -1.32 23.04 -23.62
N GLU A 127 -1.34 23.64 -24.80
CA GLU A 127 -2.33 23.24 -25.82
C GLU A 127 -2.05 21.84 -26.40
N ASN A 128 -0.80 21.53 -26.73
CA ASN A 128 -0.41 20.29 -27.42
C ASN A 128 0.85 19.64 -26.81
N GLU A 129 1.13 19.93 -25.54
CA GLU A 129 2.31 19.46 -24.80
C GLU A 129 1.88 18.89 -23.44
N ALA A 130 2.81 18.23 -22.75
CA ALA A 130 2.62 17.89 -21.35
C ALA A 130 2.36 19.17 -20.51
N TRP A 131 1.54 19.01 -19.49
CA TRP A 131 1.23 20.08 -18.54
C TRP A 131 2.15 19.98 -17.35
N THR A 132 2.48 21.11 -16.75
CA THR A 132 3.25 21.10 -15.51
C THR A 132 2.30 21.04 -14.31
N LEU A 133 2.35 19.95 -13.55
CA LEU A 133 1.72 19.79 -12.25
C LEU A 133 2.68 20.24 -11.15
N ILE A 134 2.18 21.04 -10.22
CA ILE A 134 2.97 21.70 -9.20
C ILE A 134 2.39 21.41 -7.82
N PHE A 135 3.27 21.02 -6.90
CA PHE A 135 2.98 20.90 -5.47
C PHE A 135 3.72 22.02 -4.74
N SER A 136 2.99 23.00 -4.22
CA SER A 136 3.53 24.16 -3.50
C SER A 136 3.39 23.98 -1.99
N ASN A 137 4.40 24.39 -1.21
CA ASN A 137 4.33 24.40 0.25
C ASN A 137 3.26 25.37 0.79
N ASN A 138 2.89 26.38 0.01
CA ASN A 138 1.86 27.37 0.36
C ASN A 138 0.45 26.87 0.01
N HIS A 139 -0.04 25.96 0.83
CA HIS A 139 -1.34 25.31 0.67
C HIS A 139 -2.51 26.11 1.29
N THR A 140 -2.23 27.17 2.05
CA THR A 140 -3.25 27.95 2.78
C THR A 140 -3.67 29.23 2.08
N ALA A 141 -2.96 29.64 1.01
CA ALA A 141 -3.32 30.79 0.21
C ALA A 141 -4.70 30.66 -0.46
N TRP A 142 -5.35 31.80 -0.69
CA TRP A 142 -6.57 31.87 -1.48
C TRP A 142 -6.26 31.61 -2.95
N GLY A 143 -6.26 30.35 -3.33
CA GLY A 143 -5.85 29.97 -4.67
C GLY A 143 -4.40 30.38 -4.97
N SER A 144 -4.12 30.65 -6.23
CA SER A 144 -2.79 31.00 -6.74
C SER A 144 -2.42 32.50 -6.63
N PHE A 145 -3.23 33.38 -6.02
CA PHE A 145 -2.97 34.84 -6.06
C PHE A 145 -1.66 35.27 -5.38
N PHE A 146 -1.17 34.46 -4.44
CA PHE A 146 0.08 34.65 -3.72
C PHE A 146 1.13 33.61 -4.10
N TYR A 147 0.96 32.96 -5.26
CA TYR A 147 1.85 31.92 -5.73
C TYR A 147 3.30 32.44 -5.85
N ASP A 148 4.23 31.73 -5.22
CA ASP A 148 5.66 31.97 -5.34
C ASP A 148 6.35 30.67 -5.81
N PRO A 149 7.01 30.66 -6.99
CA PRO A 149 7.80 29.52 -7.46
C PRO A 149 8.85 29.04 -6.47
N ALA A 150 9.35 29.91 -5.57
CA ALA A 150 10.31 29.52 -4.54
C ALA A 150 9.70 28.60 -3.47
N GLU A 151 8.36 28.54 -3.37
CA GLU A 151 7.64 27.66 -2.46
C GLU A 151 7.27 26.31 -3.11
N ASP A 152 7.62 26.08 -4.37
CA ASP A 152 7.37 24.80 -5.03
C ASP A 152 8.20 23.67 -4.40
N ALA A 153 7.52 22.66 -3.87
CA ALA A 153 8.13 21.43 -3.38
C ALA A 153 8.45 20.47 -4.53
N LEU A 154 7.61 20.45 -5.58
CA LEU A 154 7.77 19.58 -6.72
C LEU A 154 7.09 20.15 -7.97
N ARG A 155 7.72 19.94 -9.13
CA ARG A 155 7.14 20.13 -10.46
C ARG A 155 7.32 18.87 -11.29
N VAL A 156 6.23 18.36 -11.86
CA VAL A 156 6.26 17.20 -12.75
C VAL A 156 5.48 17.47 -14.02
N GLU A 157 5.86 16.82 -15.09
CA GLU A 157 5.11 16.86 -16.36
C GLU A 157 4.07 15.75 -16.36
N VAL A 158 2.82 16.09 -16.69
CA VAL A 158 1.69 15.17 -16.77
C VAL A 158 1.03 15.31 -18.13
N GLN A 159 0.65 14.20 -18.74
CA GLN A 159 0.06 14.21 -20.07
C GLN A 159 -1.47 14.29 -19.95
N PRO A 160 -2.13 15.38 -20.39
CA PRO A 160 -3.59 15.41 -20.46
C PRO A 160 -4.09 14.43 -21.52
N GLU A 161 -5.24 13.83 -21.26
CA GLU A 161 -5.90 12.87 -22.14
C GLU A 161 -7.35 13.30 -22.36
N ASP A 162 -7.92 12.91 -23.51
CA ASP A 162 -9.36 13.05 -23.72
C ASP A 162 -10.11 12.02 -22.86
N ALA A 163 -11.25 12.43 -22.31
CA ALA A 163 -12.05 11.63 -21.40
C ALA A 163 -13.56 11.79 -21.68
N PRO A 164 -14.41 10.84 -21.24
CA PRO A 164 -15.85 11.04 -21.25
C PRO A 164 -16.26 12.31 -20.50
N TYR A 165 -17.33 12.94 -20.98
CA TYR A 165 -17.84 14.19 -20.44
C TYR A 165 -18.12 14.11 -18.93
N THR A 166 -17.57 15.07 -18.18
CA THR A 166 -17.71 15.22 -16.73
C THR A 166 -18.12 16.66 -16.40
N GLU A 167 -19.34 16.85 -15.90
CA GLU A 167 -19.90 18.20 -15.62
C GLU A 167 -19.15 18.92 -14.51
N TRP A 168 -18.94 18.25 -13.38
CA TRP A 168 -18.30 18.81 -12.20
C TRP A 168 -16.85 18.36 -12.13
N LEU A 169 -15.90 19.29 -11.99
CA LEU A 169 -14.50 18.94 -11.83
C LEU A 169 -14.38 17.95 -10.66
N THR A 170 -13.84 16.77 -10.94
CA THR A 170 -13.78 15.66 -9.99
C THR A 170 -12.38 15.09 -9.96
N TYR A 171 -11.87 14.81 -8.76
CA TYR A 171 -10.65 14.01 -8.59
C TYR A 171 -11.01 12.58 -8.21
N GLU A 172 -10.33 11.61 -8.81
CA GLU A 172 -10.53 10.20 -8.51
C GLU A 172 -9.25 9.38 -8.67
N PHE A 173 -9.23 8.18 -8.09
CA PHE A 173 -8.13 7.21 -8.24
C PHE A 173 -8.57 6.09 -9.18
N ILE A 174 -8.07 6.15 -10.42
CA ILE A 174 -8.55 5.38 -11.58
C ILE A 174 -7.80 4.06 -11.82
N ASP A 175 -6.60 3.93 -11.27
CA ASP A 175 -5.83 2.68 -11.23
C ASP A 175 -5.23 2.52 -9.83
N ARG A 176 -5.36 1.32 -9.26
CA ARG A 176 -5.00 1.03 -7.86
C ARG A 176 -4.24 -0.29 -7.81
N GLN A 177 -3.00 -0.19 -7.36
CA GLN A 177 -2.06 -1.30 -7.21
C GLN A 177 -1.60 -1.39 -5.75
N PRO A 178 -0.98 -2.50 -5.32
CA PRO A 178 -0.51 -2.64 -3.94
C PRO A 178 0.40 -1.50 -3.45
N SER A 179 1.28 -0.99 -4.32
CA SER A 179 2.28 0.06 -4.00
C SER A 179 2.14 1.34 -4.84
N ALA A 180 1.05 1.50 -5.60
CA ALA A 180 0.86 2.68 -6.45
C ALA A 180 -0.63 2.95 -6.72
N ALA A 181 -0.95 4.19 -7.07
CA ALA A 181 -2.24 4.55 -7.63
C ALA A 181 -2.08 5.67 -8.67
N VAL A 182 -3.01 5.76 -9.62
CA VAL A 182 -3.12 6.89 -10.54
C VAL A 182 -4.28 7.77 -10.09
N CYS A 183 -3.98 9.01 -9.70
CA CYS A 183 -4.98 10.04 -9.45
C CYS A 183 -5.25 10.80 -10.74
N ALA A 184 -6.51 11.15 -11.02
CA ALA A 184 -6.86 11.95 -12.18
C ALA A 184 -7.82 13.07 -11.79
N LEU A 185 -7.54 14.28 -12.28
CA LEU A 185 -8.53 15.36 -12.40
C LEU A 185 -9.36 15.07 -13.65
N ARG A 186 -10.69 15.04 -13.54
CA ARG A 186 -11.62 14.97 -14.68
C ARG A 186 -12.53 16.18 -14.72
N TRP A 187 -12.60 16.86 -15.86
CA TRP A 187 -13.51 17.97 -16.06
C TRP A 187 -13.75 18.23 -17.54
N GLU A 188 -15.02 18.47 -17.90
CA GLU A 188 -15.45 18.52 -19.29
C GLU A 188 -15.03 17.22 -20.01
N GLU A 189 -14.27 17.31 -21.10
CA GLU A 189 -13.86 16.16 -21.93
C GLU A 189 -12.38 15.83 -21.76
N LYS A 190 -11.76 16.25 -20.64
CA LYS A 190 -10.35 15.96 -20.34
C LYS A 190 -10.17 15.28 -18.99
N GLN A 191 -9.15 14.43 -18.95
CA GLN A 191 -8.56 13.96 -17.71
C GLN A 191 -7.07 14.27 -17.65
N ILE A 192 -6.56 14.54 -16.45
CA ILE A 192 -5.15 14.81 -16.18
C ILE A 192 -4.69 13.76 -15.16
N PRO A 193 -4.26 12.57 -15.61
CA PRO A 193 -3.77 11.52 -14.74
C PRO A 193 -2.34 11.83 -14.27
N PHE A 194 -2.05 11.44 -13.04
CA PHE A 194 -0.70 11.37 -12.50
C PHE A 194 -0.54 10.21 -11.52
N LYS A 195 0.56 9.49 -11.66
CA LYS A 195 0.92 8.31 -10.89
C LYS A 195 1.60 8.71 -9.57
N ILE A 196 1.19 8.03 -8.51
CA ILE A 196 1.74 8.16 -7.17
C ILE A 196 2.19 6.77 -6.72
N GLU A 197 3.43 6.65 -6.26
CA GLU A 197 4.05 5.38 -5.85
C GLU A 197 4.59 5.45 -4.43
N VAL A 198 4.54 4.32 -3.73
CA VAL A 198 5.14 4.10 -2.41
C VAL A 198 6.24 3.05 -2.58
N PRO A 199 7.47 3.43 -2.95
CA PRO A 199 8.52 2.49 -3.32
C PRO A 199 9.01 1.65 -2.13
N ASN A 200 8.89 2.18 -0.92
CA ASN A 200 9.35 1.57 0.33
C ASN A 200 8.20 0.95 1.15
N LEU A 201 7.18 0.41 0.49
CA LEU A 201 5.98 -0.12 1.17
C LEU A 201 6.31 -1.15 2.26
N ASN A 202 7.22 -2.09 1.97
CA ASN A 202 7.63 -3.12 2.92
C ASN A 202 8.37 -2.55 4.14
N GLU A 203 9.20 -1.51 3.93
CA GLU A 203 9.88 -0.79 5.01
C GLU A 203 8.85 -0.21 5.98
N LEU A 204 7.85 0.52 5.46
CA LEU A 204 6.81 1.15 6.28
C LEU A 204 6.05 0.13 7.14
N TYR A 205 5.78 -1.06 6.57
CA TYR A 205 5.16 -2.14 7.32
C TYR A 205 6.07 -2.68 8.42
N VAL A 206 7.36 -2.92 8.13
CA VAL A 206 8.33 -3.42 9.11
C VAL A 206 8.54 -2.43 10.25
N GLU A 207 8.73 -1.13 9.94
CA GLU A 207 8.82 -0.08 10.95
C GLU A 207 7.54 0.01 11.81
N ASN A 208 6.37 -0.14 11.18
CA ASN A 208 5.12 -0.15 11.93
C ASN A 208 5.00 -1.38 12.84
N MET A 209 5.37 -2.56 12.35
CA MET A 209 5.40 -3.78 13.16
C MET A 209 6.38 -3.64 14.34
N GLN A 210 7.56 -3.05 14.13
CA GLN A 210 8.51 -2.75 15.22
C GLN A 210 7.86 -1.90 16.32
N ARG A 211 7.08 -0.87 15.96
CA ARG A 211 6.34 -0.05 16.93
C ARG A 211 5.21 -0.83 17.60
N GLU A 212 4.43 -1.60 16.85
CA GLU A 212 3.33 -2.41 17.39
C GLU A 212 3.82 -3.48 18.37
N LEU A 213 4.99 -4.07 18.12
CA LEU A 213 5.65 -5.02 19.01
C LEU A 213 6.17 -4.38 20.31
N GLN A 214 6.17 -3.06 20.45
CA GLN A 214 6.39 -2.39 21.73
C GLN A 214 5.08 -2.22 22.54
N SER A 215 3.95 -2.64 21.98
CA SER A 215 2.63 -2.58 22.59
C SER A 215 2.10 -3.97 22.97
N THR A 216 0.79 -4.10 23.21
CA THR A 216 0.11 -5.36 23.54
C THR A 216 0.50 -6.54 22.64
N ALA A 217 0.70 -6.30 21.34
CA ALA A 217 1.10 -7.33 20.38
C ALA A 217 2.45 -7.99 20.73
N GLY A 218 3.37 -7.24 21.30
CA GLY A 218 4.69 -7.70 21.75
C GLY A 218 4.69 -8.58 22.98
N PHE A 219 3.56 -8.71 23.70
CA PHE A 219 3.43 -9.64 24.82
C PHE A 219 2.90 -11.02 24.38
N SER A 220 2.90 -11.30 23.08
CA SER A 220 2.42 -12.55 22.51
C SER A 220 3.37 -13.06 21.42
N TRP A 221 3.59 -14.37 21.36
CA TRP A 221 4.38 -14.95 20.25
C TRP A 221 3.72 -14.72 18.89
N GLN A 222 2.38 -14.56 18.85
CA GLN A 222 1.62 -14.33 17.63
C GLN A 222 2.00 -13.02 16.94
N GLY A 223 2.29 -11.96 17.72
CA GLY A 223 2.77 -10.69 17.18
C GLY A 223 4.09 -10.87 16.43
N TYR A 224 5.10 -11.42 17.13
CA TYR A 224 6.40 -11.71 16.54
C TYR A 224 6.33 -12.68 15.36
N GLN A 225 5.49 -13.72 15.48
CA GLN A 225 5.26 -14.68 14.41
C GLN A 225 4.67 -14.04 13.15
N SER A 226 3.73 -13.10 13.31
CA SER A 226 3.12 -12.39 12.19
C SER A 226 4.13 -11.48 11.50
N ALA A 227 4.96 -10.78 12.27
CA ALA A 227 6.01 -9.91 11.76
C ALA A 227 7.11 -10.69 11.02
N ALA A 228 7.56 -11.81 11.60
CA ALA A 228 8.50 -12.72 10.95
C ALA A 228 7.95 -13.31 9.64
N ALA A 229 6.68 -13.74 9.65
CA ALA A 229 6.03 -14.28 8.45
C ALA A 229 5.86 -13.24 7.35
N PHE A 230 5.63 -11.96 7.71
CA PHE A 230 5.59 -10.86 6.75
C PHE A 230 6.94 -10.70 6.03
N CYS A 231 8.04 -10.67 6.79
CA CYS A 231 9.39 -10.55 6.25
C CYS A 231 9.71 -11.70 5.28
N LEU A 232 9.37 -12.94 5.69
CA LEU A 232 9.55 -14.13 4.86
C LEU A 232 8.73 -14.09 3.57
N THR A 233 7.44 -13.77 3.68
CA THR A 233 6.50 -13.79 2.54
C THR A 233 6.85 -12.74 1.48
N ASN A 234 7.31 -11.57 1.93
CA ASN A 234 7.66 -10.46 1.05
C ASN A 234 9.15 -10.44 0.67
N ASN A 235 9.92 -11.45 1.10
CA ASN A 235 11.35 -11.56 0.89
C ASN A 235 12.10 -10.25 1.22
N THR A 236 11.83 -9.70 2.41
CA THR A 236 12.31 -8.38 2.86
C THR A 236 12.72 -8.47 4.32
N HIS A 237 13.72 -7.71 4.74
CA HIS A 237 14.15 -7.64 6.15
C HIS A 237 14.35 -9.02 6.79
N LEU A 238 15.00 -9.95 6.07
CA LEU A 238 15.04 -11.35 6.47
C LEU A 238 15.74 -11.55 7.81
N GLU A 239 16.80 -10.79 8.09
CA GLU A 239 17.53 -10.80 9.35
C GLU A 239 16.62 -10.37 10.52
N GLN A 240 15.91 -9.24 10.37
CA GLN A 240 14.93 -8.79 11.37
C GLN A 240 13.79 -9.81 11.53
N GLY A 241 13.34 -10.39 10.43
CA GLY A 241 12.35 -11.46 10.42
C GLY A 241 12.83 -12.68 11.21
N LEU A 242 14.10 -13.07 11.08
CA LEU A 242 14.69 -14.18 11.84
C LEU A 242 14.77 -13.85 13.33
N GLU A 243 15.16 -12.63 13.71
CA GLU A 243 15.14 -12.20 15.11
C GLU A 243 13.73 -12.30 15.71
N TRP A 244 12.71 -11.86 14.99
CA TRP A 244 11.32 -12.00 15.42
C TRP A 244 10.87 -13.46 15.46
N ALA A 245 11.31 -14.30 14.52
CA ALA A 245 11.02 -15.72 14.56
C ALA A 245 11.64 -16.39 15.80
N GLU A 246 12.87 -16.04 16.17
CA GLU A 246 13.52 -16.54 17.38
C GLU A 246 12.80 -16.07 18.64
N ALA A 247 12.35 -14.82 18.68
CA ALA A 247 11.52 -14.30 19.76
C ALA A 247 10.18 -15.06 19.86
N ALA A 248 9.51 -15.31 18.74
CA ALA A 248 8.28 -16.09 18.68
C ALA A 248 8.48 -17.54 19.19
N VAL A 249 9.65 -18.13 18.96
CA VAL A 249 9.98 -19.49 19.42
C VAL A 249 10.35 -19.54 20.90
N SER A 250 11.11 -18.56 21.40
CA SER A 250 11.89 -18.74 22.63
C SER A 250 12.00 -17.54 23.58
N ALA A 251 11.44 -16.38 23.24
CA ALA A 251 11.50 -15.22 24.13
C ALA A 251 10.93 -15.54 25.53
N PRO A 252 11.59 -15.16 26.64
CA PRO A 252 11.09 -15.41 27.97
C PRO A 252 9.66 -14.88 28.16
N PHE A 253 8.78 -15.70 28.76
CA PHE A 253 7.38 -15.39 29.04
C PHE A 253 6.45 -15.17 27.81
N ILE A 254 7.00 -15.08 26.60
CA ILE A 254 6.26 -14.76 25.37
C ILE A 254 6.32 -15.92 24.38
N GLY A 255 7.52 -16.44 24.11
CA GLY A 255 7.81 -17.39 23.06
C GLY A 255 7.13 -18.75 23.27
N GLN A 256 6.67 -19.34 22.17
CA GLN A 256 6.03 -20.65 22.17
C GLN A 256 6.55 -21.50 21.01
N LYS A 257 7.22 -22.61 21.34
CA LYS A 257 7.55 -23.66 20.36
C LYS A 257 6.27 -24.34 19.88
N ASN A 258 5.98 -24.22 18.60
CA ASN A 258 4.92 -24.94 17.91
C ASN A 258 5.30 -25.11 16.42
N PHE A 259 4.43 -25.75 15.64
CA PHE A 259 4.68 -25.97 14.22
C PHE A 259 4.92 -24.67 13.45
N GLN A 260 4.13 -23.62 13.74
CA GLN A 260 4.17 -22.36 13.02
C GLN A 260 5.45 -21.57 13.30
N THR A 261 5.83 -21.42 14.58
CA THR A 261 7.00 -20.64 14.98
C THR A 261 8.30 -21.27 14.52
N LEU A 262 8.43 -22.59 14.67
CA LEU A 262 9.58 -23.34 14.16
C LEU A 262 9.62 -23.39 12.63
N GLY A 263 8.46 -23.49 11.98
CA GLY A 263 8.32 -23.46 10.53
C GLY A 263 8.80 -22.16 9.92
N THR A 264 8.31 -21.01 10.41
CA THR A 264 8.74 -19.69 9.92
C THR A 264 10.21 -19.43 10.21
N ARG A 265 10.69 -19.79 11.41
CA ARG A 265 12.12 -19.69 11.73
C ARG A 265 12.99 -20.50 10.76
N GLY A 266 12.64 -21.76 10.52
CA GLY A 266 13.41 -22.62 9.63
C GLY A 266 13.42 -22.14 8.18
N LEU A 267 12.30 -21.61 7.68
CA LEU A 267 12.21 -21.03 6.34
C LEU A 267 13.01 -19.72 6.20
N LEU A 268 13.04 -18.88 7.25
CA LEU A 268 13.89 -17.67 7.28
C LEU A 268 15.37 -18.03 7.31
N GLN A 269 15.76 -19.04 8.11
CA GLN A 269 17.13 -19.56 8.12
C GLN A 269 17.57 -20.02 6.72
N TYR A 270 16.71 -20.77 6.01
CA TYR A 270 16.99 -21.13 4.61
C TYR A 270 17.10 -19.93 3.67
N ALA A 271 16.24 -18.92 3.83
CA ALA A 271 16.28 -17.70 3.02
C ALA A 271 17.58 -16.89 3.25
N LEU A 272 18.14 -16.97 4.46
CA LEU A 272 19.43 -16.37 4.84
C LEU A 272 20.64 -17.26 4.53
N GLY A 273 20.45 -18.46 3.99
CA GLY A 273 21.52 -19.41 3.67
C GLY A 273 22.02 -20.24 4.85
N GLU A 274 21.34 -20.20 6.00
CA GLU A 274 21.60 -21.02 7.19
C GLU A 274 20.95 -22.41 7.06
N ASP A 275 21.33 -23.15 6.03
CA ASP A 275 20.61 -24.37 5.61
C ASP A 275 20.57 -25.47 6.69
N GLU A 276 21.66 -25.65 7.46
CA GLU A 276 21.72 -26.67 8.52
C GLU A 276 20.76 -26.34 9.66
N GLN A 277 20.76 -25.08 10.11
CA GLN A 277 19.87 -24.56 11.14
C GLN A 277 18.42 -24.58 10.66
N GLY A 278 18.19 -24.17 9.41
CA GLY A 278 16.90 -24.21 8.75
C GLY A 278 16.33 -25.63 8.76
N GLN A 279 17.12 -26.62 8.33
CA GLN A 279 16.71 -28.01 8.34
C GLN A 279 16.37 -28.51 9.74
N ALA A 280 17.22 -28.20 10.73
CA ALA A 280 17.00 -28.59 12.11
C ALA A 280 15.70 -28.00 12.68
N SER A 281 15.41 -26.73 12.40
CA SER A 281 14.17 -26.05 12.79
C SER A 281 12.93 -26.67 12.16
N LEU A 282 12.96 -26.94 10.85
CA LEU A 282 11.81 -27.55 10.15
C LEU A 282 11.55 -28.99 10.59
N MET A 283 12.60 -29.79 10.79
CA MET A 283 12.45 -31.15 11.33
C MET A 283 11.95 -31.14 12.78
N ALA A 284 12.35 -30.15 13.59
CA ALA A 284 11.79 -29.96 14.92
C ALA A 284 10.30 -29.56 14.87
N ALA A 285 9.89 -28.77 13.87
CA ALA A 285 8.49 -28.36 13.69
C ALA A 285 7.56 -29.58 13.51
N LEU A 286 7.99 -30.62 12.78
CA LEU A 286 7.22 -31.86 12.58
C LEU A 286 6.86 -32.60 13.88
N LYS A 287 7.53 -32.31 15.00
CA LYS A 287 7.18 -32.89 16.31
C LYS A 287 5.89 -32.31 16.89
N TYR A 288 5.39 -31.20 16.35
CA TYR A 288 4.19 -30.52 16.80
C TYR A 288 3.00 -30.78 15.87
N GLU A 289 1.80 -30.66 16.41
CA GLU A 289 0.57 -30.83 15.64
C GLU A 289 0.21 -29.58 14.82
N ALA A 290 -0.34 -29.82 13.64
CA ALA A 290 -0.78 -28.86 12.62
C ALA A 290 -1.66 -29.59 11.60
N GLN A 291 -2.36 -28.83 10.76
CA GLN A 291 -3.18 -29.42 9.71
C GLN A 291 -2.30 -30.04 8.60
N PRO A 292 -2.70 -31.18 7.98
CA PRO A 292 -1.96 -31.83 6.89
C PRO A 292 -1.45 -30.86 5.81
N PHE A 293 -2.28 -29.88 5.44
CA PHE A 293 -1.96 -28.87 4.45
C PHE A 293 -0.79 -27.95 4.89
N GLN A 294 -0.70 -27.60 6.17
CA GLN A 294 0.34 -26.72 6.68
C GLN A 294 1.73 -27.40 6.60
N TYR A 295 1.82 -28.71 6.87
CA TYR A 295 3.06 -29.45 6.62
C TYR A 295 3.42 -29.40 5.14
N TYR A 296 2.46 -29.66 4.26
CA TYR A 296 2.71 -29.65 2.81
C TYR A 296 3.19 -28.28 2.29
N GLN A 297 2.65 -27.19 2.84
CA GLN A 297 3.06 -25.82 2.49
C GLN A 297 4.52 -25.52 2.83
N VAL A 298 5.03 -25.99 3.97
CA VAL A 298 6.44 -25.80 4.35
C VAL A 298 7.37 -26.47 3.34
N GLY A 299 7.12 -27.74 3.01
CA GLY A 299 7.91 -28.45 1.99
C GLY A 299 7.79 -27.81 0.60
N SER A 300 6.62 -27.27 0.26
CA SER A 300 6.42 -26.53 -1.00
C SER A 300 7.19 -25.21 -1.02
N SER A 301 7.33 -24.54 0.13
CA SER A 301 8.13 -23.32 0.27
C SER A 301 9.60 -23.59 0.01
N LEU A 302 10.14 -24.71 0.53
CA LEU A 302 11.50 -25.15 0.23
C LEU A 302 11.73 -25.39 -1.26
N ILE A 303 10.75 -25.97 -1.97
CA ILE A 303 10.82 -26.11 -3.43
C ILE A 303 10.87 -24.74 -4.11
N GLY A 304 10.03 -23.79 -3.66
CA GLY A 304 10.02 -22.43 -4.19
C GLY A 304 11.32 -21.67 -3.95
N MET A 305 12.04 -22.00 -2.87
CA MET A 305 13.39 -21.51 -2.55
C MET A 305 14.50 -22.32 -3.23
N GLU A 306 14.17 -23.26 -4.12
CA GLU A 306 15.10 -24.15 -4.81
C GLU A 306 15.93 -25.06 -3.89
N LYS A 307 15.51 -25.23 -2.63
CA LYS A 307 16.13 -26.13 -1.64
C LYS A 307 15.61 -27.57 -1.80
N ASN A 308 15.83 -28.14 -2.99
CA ASN A 308 15.19 -29.39 -3.44
C ASN A 308 15.45 -30.60 -2.54
N ASP A 309 16.70 -30.81 -2.12
CA ASP A 309 17.06 -31.95 -1.25
C ASP A 309 16.47 -31.80 0.15
N ALA A 310 16.47 -30.57 0.69
CA ALA A 310 15.81 -30.25 1.94
C ALA A 310 14.30 -30.49 1.86
N ALA A 311 13.67 -30.11 0.75
CA ALA A 311 12.26 -30.35 0.50
C ALA A 311 11.93 -31.85 0.51
N LEU A 312 12.72 -32.67 -0.19
CA LEU A 312 12.53 -34.13 -0.20
C LEU A 312 12.71 -34.71 1.21
N ALA A 313 13.76 -34.30 1.94
CA ALA A 313 13.98 -34.75 3.31
C ALA A 313 12.81 -34.37 4.23
N TYR A 314 12.34 -33.12 4.15
CA TYR A 314 11.20 -32.64 4.94
C TYR A 314 9.91 -33.40 4.60
N PHE A 315 9.61 -33.62 3.32
CA PHE A 315 8.43 -34.40 2.90
C PHE A 315 8.51 -35.86 3.34
N THR A 316 9.72 -36.42 3.44
CA THR A 316 9.94 -37.77 4.00
C THR A 316 9.55 -37.80 5.48
N GLY A 317 10.02 -36.83 6.28
CA GLY A 317 9.60 -36.68 7.68
C GLY A 317 8.10 -36.43 7.84
N MET A 318 7.50 -35.63 6.95
CA MET A 318 6.04 -35.44 6.93
C MET A 318 5.30 -36.76 6.70
N ALA A 319 5.78 -37.60 5.78
CA ALA A 319 5.14 -38.87 5.46
C ALA A 319 5.23 -39.90 6.60
N GLU A 320 6.29 -39.84 7.42
CA GLU A 320 6.39 -40.62 8.66
C GLU A 320 5.38 -40.15 9.72
N LYS A 321 5.16 -38.83 9.84
CA LYS A 321 4.17 -38.27 10.75
C LYS A 321 2.73 -38.57 10.34
N LEU A 322 2.45 -38.52 9.03
CA LEU A 322 1.12 -38.70 8.45
C LEU A 322 1.09 -39.92 7.52
N PRO A 323 1.26 -41.14 8.05
CA PRO A 323 1.36 -42.34 7.23
C PRO A 323 0.08 -42.58 6.44
N GLY A 324 0.22 -42.80 5.13
CA GLY A 324 -0.91 -43.10 4.24
C GLY A 324 -1.80 -41.92 3.86
N HIS A 325 -1.59 -40.72 4.44
CA HIS A 325 -2.37 -39.54 4.06
C HIS A 325 -2.02 -39.10 2.63
N TRP A 326 -3.03 -38.71 1.84
CA TRP A 326 -2.81 -38.38 0.42
C TRP A 326 -1.83 -37.22 0.21
N MET A 327 -1.82 -36.22 1.12
CA MET A 327 -0.85 -35.11 1.07
C MET A 327 0.59 -35.57 1.36
N SER A 328 0.79 -36.64 2.13
CA SER A 328 2.12 -37.22 2.33
C SER A 328 2.65 -37.82 1.04
N TYR A 329 1.79 -38.54 0.30
CA TYR A 329 2.14 -39.01 -1.04
C TYR A 329 2.35 -37.86 -2.02
N ALA A 330 1.51 -36.81 -1.99
CA ALA A 330 1.72 -35.64 -2.83
C ALA A 330 3.05 -34.93 -2.54
N GLY A 331 3.42 -34.83 -1.25
CA GLY A 331 4.69 -34.26 -0.80
C GLY A 331 5.89 -35.07 -1.26
N LEU A 332 5.90 -36.38 -1.00
CA LEU A 332 6.93 -37.29 -1.50
C LEU A 332 7.06 -37.23 -3.02
N ALA A 333 5.94 -37.14 -3.74
CA ALA A 333 5.94 -36.98 -5.19
C ALA A 333 6.57 -35.66 -5.62
N ALA A 334 6.21 -34.55 -4.96
CA ALA A 334 6.77 -33.24 -5.24
C ALA A 334 8.28 -33.18 -4.98
N GLY A 335 8.74 -33.70 -3.84
CA GLY A 335 10.16 -33.79 -3.49
C GLY A 335 10.95 -34.63 -4.50
N ASN A 336 10.48 -35.85 -4.81
CA ASN A 336 11.16 -36.71 -5.80
C ASN A 336 11.18 -36.10 -7.19
N ARG A 337 10.16 -35.33 -7.57
CA ARG A 337 10.14 -34.66 -8.88
C ARG A 337 11.26 -33.63 -8.98
N VAL A 338 11.45 -32.80 -7.96
CA VAL A 338 12.44 -31.70 -8.01
C VAL A 338 13.88 -32.18 -7.82
N THR A 339 14.08 -33.39 -7.29
CA THR A 339 15.38 -34.05 -7.20
C THR A 339 15.67 -34.98 -8.40
N GLY A 340 14.82 -34.99 -9.43
CA GLY A 340 15.04 -35.78 -10.66
C GLY A 340 14.60 -37.25 -10.59
N ASN A 341 14.03 -37.70 -9.47
CA ASN A 341 13.51 -39.06 -9.27
C ASN A 341 12.11 -39.23 -9.90
N THR A 342 11.98 -39.00 -11.21
CA THR A 342 10.71 -38.95 -11.96
C THR A 342 9.85 -40.20 -11.79
N LYS A 343 10.47 -41.40 -11.78
CA LYS A 343 9.74 -42.66 -11.60
C LYS A 343 9.04 -42.73 -10.24
N GLU A 344 9.75 -42.33 -9.20
CA GLU A 344 9.24 -42.36 -7.83
C GLU A 344 8.21 -41.25 -7.61
N ALA A 345 8.43 -40.08 -8.22
CA ALA A 345 7.45 -39.01 -8.26
C ALA A 345 6.11 -39.46 -8.88
N LEU A 346 6.15 -40.11 -10.04
CA LEU A 346 4.96 -40.62 -10.73
C LEU A 346 4.21 -41.65 -9.87
N LYS A 347 4.93 -42.59 -9.26
CA LYS A 347 4.37 -43.59 -8.33
C LYS A 347 3.61 -42.93 -7.18
N TYR A 348 4.21 -41.92 -6.54
CA TYR A 348 3.57 -41.26 -5.40
C TYR A 348 2.43 -40.32 -5.81
N TYR A 349 2.49 -39.65 -6.96
CA TYR A 349 1.36 -38.85 -7.44
C TYR A 349 0.13 -39.72 -7.72
N LYS A 350 0.30 -40.92 -8.30
CA LYS A 350 -0.80 -41.88 -8.50
C LYS A 350 -1.44 -42.29 -7.16
N LYS A 351 -0.62 -42.61 -6.15
CA LYS A 351 -1.11 -42.89 -4.78
C LYS A 351 -1.83 -41.70 -4.14
N ALA A 352 -1.31 -40.49 -4.34
CA ALA A 352 -1.96 -39.28 -3.83
C ALA A 352 -3.35 -39.08 -4.46
N LEU A 353 -3.48 -39.33 -5.77
CA LEU A 353 -4.73 -39.18 -6.51
C LEU A 353 -5.85 -40.10 -5.99
N GLU A 354 -5.51 -41.32 -5.56
CA GLU A 354 -6.46 -42.30 -5.00
C GLU A 354 -7.20 -41.75 -3.77
N GLY A 355 -6.48 -41.05 -2.88
CA GLY A 355 -7.02 -40.51 -1.63
C GLY A 355 -7.36 -39.01 -1.64
N ALA A 356 -7.10 -38.30 -2.74
CA ALA A 356 -7.28 -36.86 -2.81
C ALA A 356 -8.76 -36.43 -2.94
N PRO A 357 -9.18 -35.34 -2.28
CA PRO A 357 -10.49 -34.73 -2.49
C PRO A 357 -10.70 -34.23 -3.93
N PRO A 358 -11.94 -34.11 -4.42
CA PRO A 358 -12.24 -33.76 -5.81
C PRO A 358 -11.59 -32.47 -6.32
N ASN A 359 -11.50 -31.44 -5.49
CA ASN A 359 -10.88 -30.17 -5.87
C ASN A 359 -9.36 -30.25 -6.09
N TRP A 360 -8.70 -31.29 -5.60
CA TRP A 360 -7.26 -31.51 -5.77
C TRP A 360 -6.91 -32.46 -6.92
N LYS A 361 -7.84 -33.30 -7.35
CA LYS A 361 -7.61 -34.31 -8.39
C LYS A 361 -7.13 -33.72 -9.73
N PRO A 362 -7.73 -32.64 -10.27
CA PRO A 362 -7.30 -32.09 -11.56
C PRO A 362 -5.82 -31.69 -11.58
N SER A 363 -5.32 -31.08 -10.49
CA SER A 363 -3.90 -30.68 -10.40
C SER A 363 -2.97 -31.89 -10.34
N LEU A 364 -3.36 -32.95 -9.62
CA LEU A 364 -2.58 -34.18 -9.54
C LEU A 364 -2.56 -34.94 -10.87
N GLU A 365 -3.69 -35.03 -11.56
CA GLU A 365 -3.81 -35.62 -12.90
C GLU A 365 -2.94 -34.89 -13.92
N GLN A 366 -2.95 -33.55 -13.90
CA GLN A 366 -2.08 -32.75 -14.76
C GLN A 366 -0.59 -33.02 -14.50
N ARG A 367 -0.18 -33.17 -13.23
CA ARG A 367 1.20 -33.50 -12.85
C ARG A 367 1.60 -34.92 -13.24
N ILE A 368 0.68 -35.88 -13.17
CA ILE A 368 0.90 -37.25 -13.63
C ILE A 368 1.12 -37.25 -15.14
N ALA A 369 0.21 -36.62 -15.89
CA ALA A 369 0.29 -36.55 -17.34
C ALA A 369 1.58 -35.85 -17.82
N SER A 370 2.05 -34.80 -17.13
CA SER A 370 3.29 -34.12 -17.51
C SER A 370 4.53 -34.99 -17.31
N LEU A 371 4.56 -35.84 -16.28
CA LEU A 371 5.67 -36.77 -16.03
C LEU A 371 5.65 -37.99 -16.96
N GLU A 372 4.46 -38.47 -17.36
CA GLU A 372 4.33 -39.58 -18.32
C GLU A 372 4.74 -39.18 -19.73
N ASN A 373 4.49 -37.92 -20.11
CA ASN A 373 4.82 -37.38 -21.43
C ASN A 373 6.22 -36.74 -21.50
N ALA A 374 6.99 -36.76 -20.41
CA ALA A 374 8.35 -36.23 -20.41
C ALA A 374 9.25 -37.12 -21.28
N PRO A 375 9.98 -36.56 -22.28
CA PRO A 375 10.87 -37.35 -23.12
C PRO A 375 11.92 -38.04 -22.23
N SER A 376 12.05 -39.36 -22.38
CA SER A 376 12.99 -40.14 -21.57
C SER A 376 14.39 -39.55 -21.69
N ALA A 377 14.99 -39.14 -20.58
CA ALA A 377 16.38 -38.67 -20.48
C ALA A 377 17.38 -39.82 -20.70
N LYS A 378 17.25 -40.53 -21.82
CA LYS A 378 18.15 -41.61 -22.26
C LYS A 378 18.96 -41.25 -23.50
N ASN A 379 18.82 -40.03 -24.04
CA ASN A 379 19.67 -39.53 -25.12
C ASN A 379 20.24 -38.14 -24.75
N ARG A 380 21.27 -38.12 -23.90
CA ARG A 380 22.31 -37.09 -23.90
C ARG A 380 23.64 -37.73 -23.59
#